data_AF-A0A9C6WRY6-F1
#
_entry.id   AF-A0A9C6WRY6-F1
#
_cell.length_a   1.000
_cell.length_b   1.000
_cell.length_c   1.000
_cell.angle_alpha   90.00
_cell.angle_beta   90.00
_cell.angle_gamma   90.00
#
_symmetry.space_group_name_H-M   'P 1'
#
loop_
_entity.id
_entity.type
_entity.pdbx_description
1 polymer ?
#
loop_
_entity_poly.entity_id
_entity_poly.type
_entity_poly.pdbx_seq_one_letter_code
_entity_poly.pdbx_strand_id
1 'polypeptide(L)'
;MAAPFTTAFSPISSFSSSCCVELTTSPHFLMKLSWKVFHPKIAMEGGRVTFKIVLSYHGASFDGWQKQPGLSTVQSIVEGSLGKFVDEKKTQLLKYKGLPVEGCAVVASCTDKGVTALQQVCSFYTWRKDVKPREVEDAINSAAPGKLRVISVFEPTRR
;
A
#
# COMPACT_ATOMS: atom_id res chain seq x y z
N MET A 1 -60.35 -25.94 -14.08
CA MET A 1 -59.38 -25.98 -15.20
C MET A 1 -58.78 -24.60 -15.38
N ALA A 2 -57.45 -24.53 -15.52
CA ALA A 2 -56.62 -23.42 -16.02
C ALA A 2 -56.51 -22.11 -15.20
N ALA A 3 -55.28 -21.59 -15.17
CA ALA A 3 -54.74 -20.53 -14.31
C ALA A 3 -54.80 -19.11 -14.96
N PRO A 4 -53.86 -18.17 -14.69
CA PRO A 4 -53.96 -17.02 -13.77
C PRO A 4 -53.77 -15.66 -14.48
N PHE A 5 -53.91 -14.50 -13.83
CA PHE A 5 -53.21 -13.27 -14.29
C PHE A 5 -52.91 -12.28 -13.15
N THR A 6 -51.69 -11.77 -13.19
CA THR A 6 -51.03 -10.89 -12.23
C THR A 6 -51.12 -9.43 -12.71
N THR A 7 -51.03 -8.47 -11.78
CA THR A 7 -50.88 -7.04 -12.09
C THR A 7 -49.52 -6.54 -11.60
N ALA A 8 -48.94 -5.62 -12.39
CA ALA A 8 -47.56 -5.15 -12.40
C ALA A 8 -47.16 -4.22 -11.23
N PHE A 9 -45.86 -4.16 -10.93
CA PHE A 9 -45.15 -2.93 -10.52
C PHE A 9 -43.63 -3.01 -10.83
N SER A 10 -43.04 -1.85 -11.10
CA SER A 10 -41.79 -1.51 -11.80
C SER A 10 -40.46 -2.01 -11.19
N PRO A 11 -39.37 -2.08 -11.99
CA PRO A 11 -38.06 -2.54 -11.52
C PRO A 11 -37.24 -1.43 -10.86
N ILE A 12 -36.75 -1.71 -9.64
CA ILE A 12 -35.60 -1.02 -9.03
C ILE A 12 -34.35 -1.76 -9.46
N SER A 13 -33.42 -1.04 -10.07
CA SER A 13 -32.13 -1.53 -10.56
C SER A 13 -31.19 -1.86 -9.39
N SER A 14 -31.15 -3.12 -9.00
CA SER A 14 -30.02 -3.72 -8.28
C SER A 14 -29.09 -4.37 -9.31
N PHE A 15 -27.93 -3.78 -9.59
CA PHE A 15 -26.90 -4.46 -10.39
C PHE A 15 -25.84 -5.05 -9.47
N SER A 16 -26.07 -6.33 -9.20
CA SER A 16 -25.10 -7.36 -8.85
C SER A 16 -23.99 -7.44 -9.90
N SER A 17 -22.79 -7.85 -9.48
CA SER A 17 -21.98 -8.70 -10.36
C SER A 17 -21.28 -9.75 -9.53
N SER A 18 -22.08 -10.77 -9.20
CA SER A 18 -21.63 -12.15 -9.09
C SER A 18 -20.85 -12.54 -10.34
N CYS A 19 -19.75 -13.29 -10.17
CA CYS A 19 -19.09 -14.00 -11.25
C CYS A 19 -20.11 -14.85 -12.02
N CYS A 20 -20.53 -14.39 -13.21
CA CYS A 20 -21.13 -15.25 -14.21
C CYS A 20 -20.00 -15.73 -15.13
N VAL A 21 -19.72 -17.02 -15.07
CA VAL A 21 -18.88 -17.71 -16.05
C VAL A 21 -19.81 -18.15 -17.17
N GLU A 22 -19.97 -17.33 -18.22
CA GLU A 22 -20.59 -17.79 -19.46
C GLU A 22 -19.53 -18.46 -20.33
N LEU A 23 -19.64 -19.79 -20.45
CA LEU A 23 -18.87 -20.58 -21.39
C LEU A 23 -19.50 -20.43 -22.77
N THR A 24 -19.01 -19.50 -23.57
CA THR A 24 -19.22 -19.52 -25.03
C THR A 24 -17.95 -20.04 -25.69
N THR A 25 -17.99 -21.29 -26.12
CA THR A 25 -16.98 -21.90 -26.98
C THR A 25 -17.06 -21.31 -28.37
N SER A 26 -16.04 -20.57 -28.79
CA SER A 26 -15.69 -20.43 -30.21
C SER A 26 -14.18 -20.15 -30.35
N PRO A 27 -13.47 -20.88 -31.24
CA PRO A 27 -12.02 -20.85 -31.30
C PRO A 27 -11.54 -19.67 -32.15
N HIS A 28 -10.32 -19.18 -31.87
CA HIS A 28 -9.64 -18.09 -32.56
C HIS A 28 -10.05 -16.66 -32.17
N PHE A 29 -9.65 -16.23 -30.98
CA PHE A 29 -9.20 -14.85 -30.82
C PHE A 29 -8.21 -14.74 -29.66
N LEU A 30 -6.93 -14.54 -29.98
CA LEU A 30 -5.90 -14.19 -29.01
C LEU A 30 -6.22 -12.81 -28.41
N MET A 31 -6.93 -12.79 -27.28
CA MET A 31 -7.12 -11.57 -26.50
C MET A 31 -5.77 -11.19 -25.86
N LYS A 32 -5.07 -10.26 -26.50
CA LYS A 32 -4.03 -9.45 -25.85
C LYS A 32 -4.69 -8.67 -24.71
N LEU A 33 -4.48 -9.08 -23.46
CA LEU A 33 -4.78 -8.24 -22.30
C LEU A 33 -3.87 -6.99 -22.36
N SER A 34 -4.46 -5.88 -22.79
CA SER A 34 -3.83 -4.56 -22.68
C SER A 34 -3.99 -4.07 -21.25
N TRP A 35 -2.94 -4.23 -20.45
CA TRP A 35 -2.80 -3.66 -19.11
C TRP A 35 -2.61 -2.14 -19.19
N LYS A 36 -3.62 -1.39 -19.62
CA LYS A 36 -3.60 0.07 -19.45
C LYS A 36 -3.98 0.42 -18.02
N VAL A 37 -3.05 0.15 -17.10
CA VAL A 37 -3.05 0.84 -15.81
C VAL A 37 -2.90 2.32 -16.13
N PHE A 38 -3.91 3.10 -15.77
CA PHE A 38 -3.92 4.55 -15.93
C PHE A 38 -2.85 5.13 -14.99
N HIS A 39 -1.61 5.19 -15.44
CA HIS A 39 -0.56 5.96 -14.79
C HIS A 39 -0.76 7.41 -15.23
N PRO A 40 -1.21 8.33 -14.37
CA PRO A 40 -1.03 9.75 -14.66
C PRO A 40 0.48 9.99 -14.77
N LYS A 41 0.98 10.13 -16.01
CA LYS A 41 2.30 10.66 -16.32
C LYS A 41 2.32 12.13 -15.94
N ILE A 42 2.40 12.41 -14.65
CA ILE A 42 3.05 13.62 -14.18
C ILE A 42 4.50 13.20 -14.01
N ALA A 43 5.27 13.29 -15.10
CA ALA A 43 6.71 13.20 -15.03
C ALA A 43 7.17 14.42 -14.21
N MET A 44 7.26 14.27 -12.89
CA MET A 44 7.92 15.24 -12.04
C MET A 44 9.39 15.24 -12.45
N GLU A 45 9.90 16.42 -12.77
CA GLU A 45 11.26 16.66 -13.23
C GLU A 45 12.24 16.43 -12.06
N GLY A 46 12.53 15.15 -11.84
CA GLY A 46 13.23 14.66 -10.67
C GLY A 46 12.89 13.20 -10.44
N GLY A 47 13.86 12.32 -10.62
CA GLY A 47 13.68 10.91 -10.28
C GLY A 47 13.27 10.74 -8.81
N ARG A 48 12.55 9.65 -8.51
CA ARG A 48 12.27 9.22 -7.13
C ARG A 48 13.55 8.89 -6.38
N VAL A 49 13.64 9.24 -5.10
CA VAL A 49 14.70 8.79 -4.19
C VAL A 49 14.16 7.59 -3.43
N THR A 50 14.93 6.50 -3.35
CA THR A 50 14.51 5.26 -2.68
C THR A 50 15.46 4.95 -1.53
N PHE A 51 15.03 5.13 -0.29
CA PHE A 51 15.81 4.80 0.89
C PHE A 51 15.77 3.29 1.18
N LYS A 52 16.92 2.73 1.57
CA LYS A 52 17.00 1.43 2.25
C LYS A 52 17.02 1.67 3.74
N ILE A 53 16.11 1.03 4.46
CA ILE A 53 15.99 1.16 5.91
C ILE A 53 16.24 -0.21 6.51
N VAL A 54 17.14 -0.27 7.49
CA VAL A 54 17.39 -1.45 8.31
C VAL A 54 16.81 -1.17 9.68
N LEU A 55 15.92 -2.03 10.16
CA LEU A 55 15.23 -1.86 11.44
C LEU A 55 15.22 -3.14 12.25
N SER A 56 15.08 -2.98 13.56
CA SER A 56 14.81 -4.04 14.52
C SER A 56 13.47 -3.80 15.20
N TYR A 57 12.78 -4.88 15.54
CA TYR A 57 11.53 -4.79 16.29
C TYR A 57 11.29 -6.03 17.13
N HIS A 58 10.61 -5.83 18.26
CA HIS A 58 10.19 -6.90 19.14
C HIS A 58 8.88 -7.52 18.66
N GLY A 59 8.93 -8.78 18.21
CA GLY A 59 7.80 -9.43 17.56
C GLY A 59 6.54 -9.55 18.42
N ALA A 60 6.69 -9.69 19.74
CA ALA A 60 5.55 -9.81 20.65
C ALA A 60 4.70 -8.52 20.76
N SER A 61 5.24 -7.38 20.32
CA SER A 61 4.52 -6.10 20.29
C SER A 61 3.68 -5.89 19.03
N PHE A 62 3.77 -6.79 18.04
CA PHE A 62 3.15 -6.62 16.73
C PHE A 62 2.44 -7.89 16.26
N ASP A 63 1.38 -7.70 15.47
CA ASP A 63 0.64 -8.77 14.80
C ASP A 63 1.30 -9.21 13.48
N GLY A 64 2.62 -9.04 13.37
CA GLY A 64 3.42 -9.34 12.20
C GLY A 64 3.79 -8.10 11.40
N TRP A 65 4.38 -8.33 10.22
CA TRP A 65 4.81 -7.25 9.34
C TRP A 65 3.64 -6.60 8.60
N GLN A 66 2.88 -7.42 7.85
CA GLN A 66 1.95 -6.96 6.82
C GLN A 66 0.79 -6.18 7.44
N LYS A 67 0.44 -5.03 6.84
CA LYS A 67 -0.71 -4.22 7.25
C LYS A 67 -2.03 -4.99 7.17
N GLN A 68 -2.78 -4.99 8.25
CA GLN A 68 -4.11 -5.60 8.38
C GLN A 68 -5.07 -4.64 9.11
N PRO A 69 -6.37 -4.65 8.78
CA PRO A 69 -7.34 -3.76 9.41
C PRO A 69 -7.50 -4.10 10.90
N GLY A 70 -7.44 -3.08 11.77
CA GLY A 70 -7.68 -3.23 13.20
C GLY A 70 -6.53 -3.88 14.01
N LEU A 71 -5.38 -4.15 13.40
CA LEU A 71 -4.23 -4.76 14.05
C LEU A 71 -3.02 -3.83 14.08
N SER A 72 -2.14 -4.03 15.07
CA SER A 72 -0.92 -3.24 15.24
C SER A 72 0.23 -3.95 14.53
N THR A 73 0.50 -3.55 13.28
CA THR A 73 1.52 -4.19 12.43
C THR A 73 2.71 -3.28 12.20
N VAL A 74 3.89 -3.86 11.98
CA VAL A 74 5.11 -3.09 11.75
C VAL A 74 4.98 -2.18 10.53
N GLN A 75 4.40 -2.70 9.43
CA GLN A 75 4.19 -1.90 8.22
C GLN A 75 3.29 -0.70 8.47
N SER A 76 2.21 -0.84 9.24
CA SER A 76 1.28 0.28 9.52
C SER A 76 1.97 1.44 10.23
N ILE A 77 2.82 1.15 11.22
CA ILE A 77 3.57 2.17 11.97
C ILE A 77 4.64 2.82 11.08
N VAL A 78 5.39 2.00 10.34
CA VAL A 78 6.43 2.51 9.44
C VAL A 78 5.81 3.39 8.36
N GLU A 79 4.77 2.94 7.67
CA GLU A 79 4.09 3.71 6.62
C GLU A 79 3.44 4.99 7.16
N GLY A 80 2.81 4.94 8.34
CA GLY A 80 2.27 6.12 9.01
C GLY A 80 3.36 7.15 9.34
N SER A 81 4.49 6.71 9.89
CA SER A 81 5.61 7.59 10.22
C SER A 81 6.26 8.23 8.99
N LEU A 82 6.25 7.52 7.86
CA LEU A 82 6.78 7.98 6.57
C LEU A 82 5.82 8.89 5.82
N GLY A 83 4.56 9.02 6.26
CA GLY A 83 3.56 9.91 5.68
C GLY A 83 4.02 11.36 5.57
N LYS A 84 4.86 11.83 6.51
CA LYS A 84 5.41 13.20 6.50
C LYS A 84 6.39 13.49 5.35
N PHE A 85 6.95 12.45 4.74
CA PHE A 85 7.88 12.56 3.61
C PHE A 85 7.20 12.38 2.26
N VAL A 86 5.88 12.19 2.25
CA VAL A 86 5.10 12.07 1.02
C VAL A 86 4.96 13.45 0.36
N ASP A 87 5.08 13.47 -0.96
CA ASP A 87 4.96 14.70 -1.76
C ASP A 87 3.57 15.34 -1.64
N GLU A 88 3.52 16.67 -1.70
CA GLU A 88 2.27 17.44 -1.60
C GLU A 88 1.21 16.96 -2.61
N LYS A 89 1.60 16.65 -3.85
CA LYS A 89 0.68 16.13 -4.87
C LYS A 89 0.02 14.81 -4.45
N LYS A 90 0.81 13.88 -3.89
CA LYS A 90 0.31 12.59 -3.43
C LYS A 90 -0.53 12.77 -2.17
N THR A 91 -0.12 13.66 -1.25
CA THR A 91 -0.87 14.04 -0.06
C THR A 91 -2.25 14.61 -0.42
N GLN A 92 -2.33 15.55 -1.37
CA GLN A 92 -3.59 16.12 -1.85
C GLN A 92 -4.49 15.06 -2.50
N LEU A 93 -3.90 14.17 -3.31
CA LEU A 93 -4.63 13.06 -3.92
C LEU A 93 -5.22 12.10 -2.88
N LEU A 94 -4.45 11.74 -1.85
CA LEU A 94 -4.91 10.87 -0.76
C LEU A 94 -6.02 11.54 0.04
N LYS A 95 -5.87 12.83 0.37
CA LYS A 95 -6.91 13.63 1.03
C LYS A 95 -8.20 13.71 0.22
N TYR A 96 -8.11 13.97 -1.09
CA TYR A 96 -9.28 13.98 -1.98
C TYR A 96 -10.02 12.64 -2.01
N LYS A 97 -9.29 11.53 -1.90
CA LYS A 97 -9.85 10.17 -1.84
C LYS A 97 -10.33 9.76 -0.44
N GLY A 98 -10.16 10.60 0.57
CA GLY A 98 -10.46 10.25 1.97
C GLY A 98 -9.55 9.15 2.53
N LEU A 99 -8.36 8.95 1.96
CA LEU A 99 -7.38 7.96 2.39
C LEU A 99 -6.35 8.58 3.34
N PRO A 100 -5.79 7.80 4.29
CA PRO A 100 -4.75 8.29 5.18
C PRO A 100 -3.47 8.65 4.40
N VAL A 101 -2.78 9.69 4.87
CA VAL A 101 -1.52 10.15 4.26
C VAL A 101 -0.39 9.28 4.80
N GLU A 102 -0.04 8.25 4.04
CA GLU A 102 0.96 7.26 4.43
C GLU A 102 2.04 7.08 3.35
N GLY A 103 3.26 6.80 3.80
CA GLY A 103 4.34 6.33 2.95
C GLY A 103 4.05 4.94 2.39
N CYS A 104 4.80 4.51 1.37
CA CYS A 104 4.72 3.14 0.86
C CYS A 104 6.05 2.45 1.17
N ALA A 105 6.00 1.43 2.03
CA ALA A 105 7.17 0.67 2.43
C ALA A 105 7.09 -0.76 1.86
N VAL A 106 8.13 -1.19 1.15
CA VAL A 106 8.25 -2.55 0.62
C VAL A 106 9.30 -3.30 1.42
N VAL A 107 8.97 -4.50 1.88
CA VAL A 107 9.83 -5.31 2.75
C VAL A 107 10.61 -6.36 1.97
N ALA A 108 11.77 -6.75 2.49
CA ALA A 108 12.53 -7.88 1.97
C ALA A 108 11.91 -9.24 2.30
N SER A 109 11.26 -9.37 3.47
CA SER A 109 10.60 -10.61 3.91
C SER A 109 9.37 -10.30 4.75
N CYS A 110 8.26 -11.00 4.53
CA CYS A 110 7.11 -10.92 5.44
C CYS A 110 7.37 -11.77 6.69
N THR A 111 6.91 -11.28 7.85
CA THR A 111 7.02 -12.00 9.12
C THR A 111 5.64 -12.16 9.73
N ASP A 112 5.42 -13.34 10.33
CA ASP A 112 4.20 -13.67 11.06
C ASP A 112 4.16 -12.97 12.43
N LYS A 113 2.99 -13.01 13.06
CA LYS A 113 2.78 -12.49 14.41
C LYS A 113 3.76 -13.10 15.41
N GLY A 114 4.32 -12.25 16.29
CA GLY A 114 5.24 -12.69 17.33
C GLY A 114 6.69 -12.87 16.89
N VAL A 115 6.98 -12.88 15.58
CA VAL A 115 8.35 -13.04 15.07
C VAL A 115 9.16 -11.78 15.32
N THR A 116 10.29 -11.93 16.01
CA THR A 116 11.24 -10.83 16.25
C THR A 116 12.23 -10.76 15.11
N ALA A 117 12.53 -9.55 14.64
CA ALA A 117 13.58 -9.34 13.64
C ALA A 117 14.64 -8.36 14.15
N LEU A 118 15.90 -8.74 13.99
CA LEU A 118 17.04 -7.94 14.41
C LEU A 118 17.52 -6.99 13.31
N GLN A 119 17.43 -7.37 12.03
CA GLN A 119 17.93 -6.57 10.91
C GLN A 119 16.99 -6.70 9.71
N GLN A 120 15.70 -6.46 9.94
CA GLN A 120 14.74 -6.46 8.85
C GLN A 120 15.04 -5.30 7.91
N VAL A 121 14.96 -5.58 6.60
CA VAL A 121 15.21 -4.58 5.57
C VAL A 121 13.91 -4.20 4.90
N CYS A 122 13.64 -2.90 4.79
CA CYS A 122 12.59 -2.37 3.95
C CYS A 122 13.10 -1.21 3.09
N SER A 123 12.30 -0.87 2.08
CA SER A 123 12.57 0.23 1.17
C SER A 123 11.39 1.18 1.14
N PHE A 124 11.70 2.47 1.08
CA PHE A 124 10.72 3.55 1.02
C PHE A 124 11.14 4.51 -0.09
N TYR A 125 10.19 5.00 -0.90
CA TYR A 125 10.48 5.99 -1.92
C TYR A 125 9.66 7.26 -1.75
N THR A 126 10.24 8.38 -2.16
CA THR A 126 9.61 9.71 -2.22
C THR A 126 10.12 10.49 -3.43
N TRP A 127 9.34 11.44 -3.95
CA TRP A 127 9.82 12.40 -4.95
C TRP A 127 10.43 13.66 -4.31
N ARG A 128 10.34 13.81 -2.99
CA ARG A 128 11.02 14.86 -2.25
C ARG A 128 12.53 14.63 -2.29
N LYS A 129 13.27 15.69 -2.64
CA LYS A 129 14.74 15.68 -2.74
C LYS A 129 15.44 16.22 -1.49
N ASP A 130 14.68 16.79 -0.57
CA ASP A 130 15.16 17.46 0.64
C ASP A 130 15.11 16.57 1.89
N VAL A 131 14.70 15.31 1.74
CA VAL A 131 14.59 14.34 2.83
C VAL A 131 15.97 13.77 3.16
N LYS A 132 16.42 13.96 4.39
CA LYS A 132 17.68 13.39 4.89
C LYS A 132 17.46 12.02 5.54
N PRO A 133 18.43 11.09 5.46
CA PRO A 133 18.34 9.77 6.12
C PRO A 133 18.05 9.86 7.63
N ARG A 134 18.64 10.84 8.32
CA ARG A 134 18.42 11.05 9.76
C ARG A 134 16.98 11.40 10.10
N GLU A 135 16.31 12.19 9.26
CA GLU A 135 14.91 12.56 9.49
C GLU A 135 14.01 11.32 9.38
N VAL A 136 14.32 10.43 8.43
CA VAL A 136 13.63 9.14 8.25
C VAL A 136 13.82 8.25 9.46
N GLU A 137 15.06 8.16 9.97
CA GLU A 137 15.38 7.44 11.20
C GLU A 137 14.59 7.97 12.40
N ASP A 138 14.61 9.29 12.63
CA ASP A 138 13.89 9.93 13.73
C ASP A 138 12.36 9.75 13.61
N ALA A 139 11.82 9.79 12.39
CA ALA A 139 10.41 9.54 12.12
C ALA A 139 9.95 8.18 12.62
N ILE A 140 10.72 7.15 12.27
CA ILE A 140 10.36 5.77 12.55
C ILE A 140 10.63 5.47 14.04
N ASN A 141 11.74 5.96 14.60
CA ASN A 141 12.09 5.78 16.01
C ASN A 141 11.08 6.45 16.96
N SER A 142 10.53 7.60 16.57
CA SER A 142 9.50 8.30 17.36
C SER A 142 8.12 7.65 17.29
N ALA A 143 7.85 6.82 16.26
CA ALA A 143 6.53 6.22 16.05
C ALA A 143 6.20 5.09 17.03
N ALA A 144 7.21 4.33 17.49
CA ALA A 144 7.02 3.22 18.43
C ALA A 144 8.24 3.00 19.34
N PRO A 145 8.52 3.94 20.26
CA PRO A 145 9.69 3.87 21.13
C PRO A 145 9.68 2.59 21.97
N GLY A 146 10.84 1.93 22.05
CA GLY A 146 11.04 0.69 22.82
C GLY A 146 10.52 -0.59 22.14
N LYS A 147 9.68 -0.48 21.11
CA LYS A 147 9.14 -1.65 20.36
C LYS A 147 9.80 -1.84 19.01
N LEU A 148 10.12 -0.72 18.34
CA LEU A 148 10.72 -0.69 17.02
C LEU A 148 11.83 0.36 17.00
N ARG A 149 12.94 0.05 16.34
CA ARG A 149 14.10 0.92 16.23
C ARG A 149 14.74 0.77 14.85
N VAL A 150 15.11 1.88 14.24
CA VAL A 150 15.94 1.92 13.05
C VAL A 150 17.41 1.73 13.45
N ILE A 151 18.09 0.83 12.74
CA ILE A 151 19.52 0.59 12.88
C ILE A 151 20.32 1.48 11.95
N SER A 152 19.85 1.63 10.71
CA SER A 152 20.50 2.47 9.71
C SER A 152 19.56 2.81 8.57
N VAL A 153 19.77 3.97 7.96
CA VAL A 153 19.09 4.40 6.73
C VAL A 153 20.16 4.74 5.71
N PHE A 154 20.04 4.14 4.52
CA PHE A 154 20.92 4.40 3.39
C PHE A 154 20.13 5.09 2.29
N GLU A 155 20.59 6.26 1.90
CA GLU A 155 20.20 6.87 0.64
C GLU A 155 21.12 6.35 -0.47
N PRO A 156 20.58 5.75 -1.55
CA PRO A 156 21.40 5.29 -2.65
C PRO A 156 21.94 6.49 -3.41
N THR A 157 23.26 6.51 -3.59
CA THR A 157 23.91 7.40 -4.54
C THR A 157 23.44 7.01 -5.94
N ARG A 158 22.83 7.92 -6.68
CA ARG A 158 22.56 7.69 -8.11
C ARG A 158 23.91 7.61 -8.82
N ARG A 159 24.21 6.45 -9.38
CA ARG A 159 25.31 6.26 -10.35
C ARG A 159 24.78 6.44 -11.76
#